data_AF-A0A952DAP8-F1
#
_entry.id   AF-A0A952DAP8-F1
#
_cell.length_a   1.000
_cell.length_b   1.000
_cell.length_c   1.000
_cell.angle_alpha   90.00
_cell.angle_beta   90.00
_cell.angle_gamma   90.00
#
_symmetry.space_group_name_H-M   'P 1'
#
loop_
_entity.id
_entity.type
_entity.pdbx_description
1 polymer ?
#
loop_
_entity_poly.entity_id
_entity_poly.type
_entity_poly.pdbx_seq_one_letter_code
_entity_poly.pdbx_strand_id
1 'polypeptide(L)'
;MKQVNTIFILVVTISLLMTSCFREDEPLPPYVSPPGVHTTSANMGPLYGKQLFYDLETDSFIRIIDRDSWDLAFSAEDNQHAIFLNSSKFMRVVNTGSTNFSQTFSSAGWEWRIDNSGGWPDSTAIGEWGNVNQLNVVSNQYVYLIDRGYTANGNVIGYKKLQVIELTNQTYKVRFANLDGSQEQTISLNKDAAYNFLFLSFTQGIVEIEPPKAEWDLLFSQYATPVLQESTGIYEDYSVNGILLNPY
;
A
#
# COMPACT_ATOMS: atom_id res chain seq x y z
N MET A 1 17.47 -56.13 -39.49
CA MET A 1 18.15 -56.09 -38.18
C MET A 1 19.40 -55.21 -38.11
N LYS A 2 20.23 -55.06 -39.16
CA LYS A 2 21.43 -54.20 -39.10
C LYS A 2 21.16 -52.67 -39.13
N GLN A 3 20.15 -52.21 -39.88
CA GLN A 3 19.84 -50.76 -40.01
C GLN A 3 19.30 -50.10 -38.73
N VAL A 4 18.55 -50.84 -37.90
CA VAL A 4 17.96 -50.31 -36.65
C VAL A 4 19.05 -50.03 -35.60
N ASN A 5 20.09 -50.86 -35.55
CA ASN A 5 21.25 -50.63 -34.68
C ASN A 5 22.05 -49.39 -35.09
N THR A 6 22.20 -49.12 -36.39
CA THR A 6 22.93 -47.92 -36.86
C THR A 6 22.19 -46.63 -36.54
N ILE A 7 20.86 -46.60 -36.69
CA ILE A 7 20.04 -45.43 -36.35
C ILE A 7 20.04 -45.19 -34.83
N PHE A 8 19.93 -46.24 -34.02
CA PHE A 8 19.97 -46.11 -32.56
C PHE A 8 21.32 -45.56 -32.07
N ILE A 9 22.44 -46.06 -32.62
CA ILE A 9 23.78 -45.54 -32.30
C ILE A 9 23.92 -44.07 -32.71
N LEU A 10 23.39 -43.68 -33.88
CA LEU A 10 23.46 -42.29 -34.36
C LEU A 10 22.65 -41.34 -33.46
N VAL A 11 21.46 -41.75 -33.02
CA VAL A 11 20.59 -40.95 -32.14
C VAL A 11 21.22 -40.79 -30.75
N VAL A 12 21.81 -41.84 -30.18
CA VAL A 12 22.53 -41.78 -28.90
C VAL A 12 23.76 -40.87 -29.00
N THR A 13 24.51 -40.94 -30.11
CA THR A 13 25.69 -40.09 -30.32
C THR A 13 25.30 -38.62 -30.48
N ILE A 14 24.22 -38.31 -31.20
CA ILE A 14 23.72 -36.93 -31.36
C ILE A 14 23.20 -36.36 -30.03
N SER A 15 22.55 -37.18 -29.20
CA SER A 15 22.04 -36.72 -27.90
C SER A 15 23.15 -36.49 -26.86
N LEU A 16 24.27 -37.21 -26.95
CA LEU A 16 25.48 -36.91 -26.15
C LEU A 16 26.18 -35.61 -26.57
N LEU A 17 26.13 -35.26 -27.87
CA LEU A 17 26.75 -34.04 -28.42
C LEU A 17 25.93 -32.76 -28.21
N MET A 18 24.67 -32.87 -27.79
CA MET A 18 23.78 -31.74 -27.48
C MET A 18 23.82 -31.33 -26.00
N THR A 19 24.80 -31.81 -25.22
CA THR A 19 25.03 -31.36 -23.84
C THR A 19 25.75 -30.02 -23.83
N SER A 20 25.03 -28.96 -24.20
CA SER A 20 25.48 -27.59 -23.96
C SER A 20 25.46 -27.34 -22.45
N CYS A 21 26.56 -27.67 -21.78
CA CYS A 21 26.82 -27.19 -20.43
C CYS A 21 26.97 -25.67 -20.54
N PHE A 22 25.91 -24.92 -20.24
CA PHE A 22 26.03 -23.48 -20.05
C PHE A 22 27.17 -23.27 -19.07
N ARG A 23 28.17 -22.46 -19.45
CA ARG A 23 29.26 -22.10 -18.55
C ARG A 23 28.60 -21.52 -17.31
N GLU A 24 28.84 -22.13 -16.15
CA GLU A 24 28.39 -21.54 -14.89
C GLU A 24 28.97 -20.13 -14.82
N ASP A 25 28.08 -19.13 -14.69
CA ASP A 25 28.53 -17.76 -14.52
C ASP A 25 29.38 -17.71 -13.25
N GLU A 26 30.64 -17.29 -13.40
CA GLU A 26 31.49 -17.06 -12.25
C GLU A 26 30.84 -15.94 -11.42
N PRO A 27 30.42 -16.21 -10.16
CA PRO A 27 29.77 -15.20 -9.36
C PRO A 27 30.75 -14.05 -9.15
N LEU A 28 30.37 -12.86 -9.63
CA LEU A 28 31.15 -11.67 -9.35
C LEU A 28 31.23 -11.49 -7.83
N PRO A 29 32.42 -11.19 -7.28
CA PRO A 29 32.51 -10.88 -5.87
C PRO A 29 31.57 -9.71 -5.55
N PRO A 30 30.94 -9.69 -4.37
CA PRO A 30 30.10 -8.56 -3.97
C PRO A 30 30.88 -7.27 -4.11
N TYR A 31 30.23 -6.24 -4.65
CA TYR A 31 30.82 -4.91 -4.68
C TYR A 31 31.18 -4.49 -3.25
N VAL A 32 32.44 -4.10 -3.05
CA VAL A 32 32.92 -3.56 -1.77
C VAL A 32 32.96 -2.05 -1.91
N SER A 33 32.10 -1.39 -1.15
CA SER A 33 32.03 0.06 -1.11
C SER A 33 33.34 0.68 -0.62
N PRO A 34 33.80 1.81 -1.20
CA PRO A 34 34.98 2.51 -0.74
C PRO A 34 34.89 2.89 0.75
N PRO A 35 36.02 3.09 1.44
CA PRO A 35 36.01 3.59 2.82
C PRO A 35 35.15 4.86 2.95
N GLY A 36 34.21 4.87 3.90
CA GLY A 36 33.27 5.97 4.12
C GLY A 36 31.96 5.87 3.32
N VAL A 37 31.78 4.85 2.49
CA VAL A 37 30.52 4.56 1.80
C VAL A 37 29.79 3.45 2.54
N HIS A 38 28.63 3.79 3.10
CA HIS A 38 27.72 2.83 3.73
C HIS A 38 26.83 2.21 2.66
N THR A 39 26.56 0.91 2.76
CA THR A 39 25.70 0.21 1.81
C THR A 39 24.80 -0.73 2.57
N THR A 40 23.50 -0.48 2.43
CA THR A 40 22.43 -1.30 3.00
C THR A 40 21.56 -1.84 1.87
N SER A 41 20.80 -2.90 2.16
CA SER A 41 19.86 -3.50 1.20
C SER A 41 18.53 -3.76 1.89
N ALA A 42 17.46 -3.19 1.33
CA ALA A 42 16.09 -3.43 1.77
C ALA A 42 15.57 -4.74 1.17
N ASN A 43 15.47 -5.79 1.97
CA ASN A 43 14.94 -7.07 1.51
C ASN A 43 13.39 -7.08 1.58
N MET A 44 12.76 -6.77 0.44
CA MET A 44 11.30 -6.70 0.31
C MET A 44 10.60 -8.05 0.07
N GLY A 45 11.38 -9.12 -0.17
CA GLY A 45 10.86 -10.43 -0.55
C GLY A 45 10.23 -10.47 -1.96
N PRO A 46 9.90 -11.67 -2.46
CA PRO A 46 9.50 -11.87 -3.86
C PRO A 46 8.13 -11.26 -4.22
N LEU A 47 7.29 -11.01 -3.22
CA LEU A 47 5.96 -10.44 -3.39
C LEU A 47 5.87 -8.97 -2.96
N TYR A 48 6.98 -8.38 -2.50
CA TYR A 48 7.01 -7.04 -1.91
C TYR A 48 5.91 -6.86 -0.85
N GLY A 49 5.73 -7.88 0.00
CA GLY A 49 4.63 -7.98 0.95
C GLY A 49 4.84 -7.18 2.24
N LYS A 50 5.98 -6.51 2.36
CA LYS A 50 6.42 -5.81 3.57
C LYS A 50 6.51 -4.30 3.36
N GLN A 51 6.46 -3.57 4.46
CA GLN A 51 6.85 -2.17 4.55
C GLN A 51 7.99 -2.04 5.57
N LEU A 52 9.08 -1.40 5.18
CA LEU A 52 10.30 -1.30 5.97
C LEU A 52 10.60 0.17 6.24
N PHE A 53 10.65 0.54 7.53
CA PHE A 53 11.00 1.88 7.99
C PHE A 53 12.49 1.92 8.31
N TYR A 54 13.18 2.91 7.76
CA TYR A 54 14.63 3.07 7.84
C TYR A 54 15.00 4.41 8.46
N ASP A 55 16.00 4.37 9.33
CA ASP A 55 16.62 5.53 9.96
C ASP A 55 18.03 5.71 9.37
N LEU A 56 18.28 6.88 8.77
CA LEU A 56 19.57 7.23 8.19
C LEU A 56 20.61 7.59 9.27
N GLU A 57 20.19 8.03 10.46
CA GLU A 57 21.11 8.37 11.56
C GLU A 57 21.73 7.11 12.15
N THR A 58 20.90 6.08 12.42
CA THR A 58 21.39 4.80 12.96
C THR A 58 21.78 3.78 11.90
N ASP A 59 21.59 4.10 10.61
CA ASP A 59 21.88 3.21 9.47
C ASP A 59 21.15 1.86 9.62
N SER A 60 19.88 1.88 10.01
CA SER A 60 19.15 0.67 10.40
C SER A 60 17.66 0.65 10.06
N PHE A 61 17.12 -0.55 9.82
CA PHE A 61 15.68 -0.77 9.74
C PHE A 61 15.11 -0.87 11.15
N ILE A 62 14.36 0.14 11.58
CA ILE A 62 13.83 0.21 12.94
C ILE A 62 12.46 -0.47 13.08
N ARG A 63 11.76 -0.68 11.96
CA ARG A 63 10.47 -1.39 11.95
C ARG A 63 10.19 -2.04 10.60
N ILE A 64 9.62 -3.25 10.65
CA ILE A 64 9.17 -4.00 9.48
C ILE A 64 7.77 -4.54 9.78
N ILE A 65 6.82 -4.28 8.88
CA ILE A 65 5.44 -4.76 9.00
C ILE A 65 4.98 -5.44 7.71
N ASP A 66 3.88 -6.17 7.78
CA ASP A 66 3.14 -6.60 6.60
C ASP A 66 2.37 -5.43 5.99
N ARG A 67 2.46 -5.27 4.67
CA ARG A 67 1.85 -4.13 3.98
C ARG A 67 0.32 -4.13 4.07
N ASP A 68 -0.29 -5.29 4.31
CA ASP A 68 -1.74 -5.46 4.40
C ASP A 68 -2.29 -5.40 5.84
N SER A 69 -1.45 -5.04 6.81
CA SER A 69 -1.80 -4.91 8.23
C SER A 69 -2.72 -3.73 8.55
N TRP A 70 -2.84 -2.75 7.66
CA TRP A 70 -3.69 -1.56 7.83
C TRP A 70 -4.50 -1.24 6.56
N ASP A 71 -5.55 -0.42 6.70
CA ASP A 71 -6.44 0.00 5.62
C ASP A 71 -6.45 1.53 5.43
N LEU A 72 -6.56 2.31 6.52
CA LEU A 72 -6.61 3.78 6.47
C LEU A 72 -5.57 4.40 7.40
N ALA A 73 -4.98 5.51 6.98
CA ALA A 73 -4.11 6.35 7.80
C ALA A 73 -4.75 7.75 7.97
N PHE A 74 -4.89 8.20 9.20
CA PHE A 74 -5.47 9.48 9.58
C PHE A 74 -4.37 10.42 10.02
N SER A 75 -4.30 11.63 9.46
CA SER A 75 -3.28 12.61 9.87
C SER A 75 -3.34 12.92 11.36
N ALA A 76 -2.21 12.79 12.05
CA ALA A 76 -2.06 13.11 13.47
C ALA A 76 -1.68 14.58 13.72
N GLU A 77 -1.28 15.32 12.69
CA GLU A 77 -0.91 16.73 12.76
C GLU A 77 -2.11 17.62 13.16
N ASP A 78 -1.92 18.55 14.10
CA ASP A 78 -3.01 19.35 14.69
C ASP A 78 -3.89 20.05 13.65
N ASN A 79 -3.26 20.73 12.69
CA ASN A 79 -3.93 21.56 11.68
C ASN A 79 -4.30 20.81 10.39
N GLN A 80 -4.17 19.48 10.38
CA GLN A 80 -4.43 18.66 9.20
C GLN A 80 -5.44 17.55 9.52
N HIS A 81 -6.21 17.15 8.53
CA HIS A 81 -7.31 16.20 8.70
C HIS A 81 -7.47 15.22 7.53
N ALA A 82 -6.43 15.06 6.73
CA ALA A 82 -6.42 14.16 5.59
C ALA A 82 -6.50 12.69 6.05
N ILE A 83 -7.22 11.88 5.26
CA ILE A 83 -7.35 10.44 5.44
C ILE A 83 -6.83 9.78 4.17
N PHE A 84 -5.81 8.93 4.33
CA PHE A 84 -5.13 8.25 3.26
C PHE A 84 -5.57 6.79 3.21
N LEU A 85 -5.69 6.26 2.00
CA LEU A 85 -5.85 4.85 1.73
C LEU A 85 -4.48 4.16 1.80
N ASN A 86 -4.48 2.87 2.13
CA ASN A 86 -3.28 2.07 1.98
C ASN A 86 -3.00 1.77 0.50
N SER A 87 -2.20 2.63 -0.12
CA SER A 87 -1.80 2.54 -1.53
C SER A 87 -1.01 1.27 -1.85
N SER A 88 -0.32 0.66 -0.87
CA SER A 88 0.43 -0.59 -1.05
C SER A 88 -0.45 -1.80 -1.36
N LYS A 89 -1.75 -1.70 -1.04
CA LYS A 89 -2.77 -2.71 -1.36
C LYS A 89 -3.52 -2.38 -2.64
N PHE A 90 -3.20 -1.27 -3.30
CA PHE A 90 -3.97 -0.75 -4.44
C PHE A 90 -5.43 -0.44 -4.05
N MET A 91 -5.61 0.13 -2.84
CA MET A 91 -6.94 0.51 -2.35
C MET A 91 -7.54 1.65 -3.16
N ARG A 92 -8.87 1.64 -3.28
CA ARG A 92 -9.63 2.66 -4.00
C ARG A 92 -10.85 3.11 -3.21
N VAL A 93 -11.29 4.33 -3.46
CA VAL A 93 -12.47 4.91 -2.81
C VAL A 93 -13.39 5.59 -3.80
N VAL A 94 -14.66 5.64 -3.44
CA VAL A 94 -15.72 6.41 -4.09
C VAL A 94 -16.52 7.13 -3.01
N ASN A 95 -16.77 8.43 -3.20
CA ASN A 95 -17.79 9.13 -2.43
C ASN A 95 -19.16 8.93 -3.11
N THR A 96 -20.12 8.33 -2.42
CA THR A 96 -21.44 8.04 -3.00
C THR A 96 -22.37 9.25 -3.08
N GLY A 97 -22.05 10.34 -2.38
CA GLY A 97 -22.93 11.49 -2.17
C GLY A 97 -24.13 11.21 -1.24
N SER A 98 -24.38 9.95 -0.86
CA SER A 98 -25.42 9.59 0.10
C SER A 98 -24.91 9.81 1.52
N THR A 99 -25.77 10.28 2.41
CA THR A 99 -25.51 10.34 3.87
C THR A 99 -26.19 9.21 4.64
N ASN A 100 -27.00 8.40 3.95
CA ASN A 100 -27.74 7.29 4.55
C ASN A 100 -26.84 6.05 4.70
N PHE A 101 -26.19 5.93 5.86
CA PHE A 101 -25.32 4.79 6.14
C PHE A 101 -26.06 3.45 6.19
N SER A 102 -27.37 3.43 6.48
CA SER A 102 -28.17 2.19 6.51
C SER A 102 -28.49 1.66 5.11
N GLN A 103 -28.23 2.42 4.05
CA GLN A 103 -28.42 1.97 2.68
C GLN A 103 -27.45 0.83 2.33
N THR A 104 -27.96 -0.15 1.58
CA THR A 104 -27.13 -1.19 0.94
C THR A 104 -26.56 -0.66 -0.36
N PHE A 105 -25.26 -0.88 -0.58
CA PHE A 105 -24.55 -0.45 -1.78
C PHE A 105 -24.04 -1.64 -2.60
N SER A 106 -23.80 -1.39 -3.88
CA SER A 106 -23.10 -2.29 -4.80
C SER A 106 -21.74 -1.67 -5.16
N SER A 107 -20.74 -2.49 -5.46
CA SER A 107 -19.43 -2.04 -5.93
C SER A 107 -19.40 -1.70 -7.42
N ALA A 108 -20.45 -2.02 -8.17
CA ALA A 108 -20.55 -1.77 -9.61
C ALA A 108 -21.05 -0.36 -9.94
N GLY A 109 -20.62 0.18 -11.09
CA GLY A 109 -21.14 1.44 -11.64
C GLY A 109 -20.51 2.71 -11.06
N TRP A 110 -19.38 2.58 -10.36
CA TRP A 110 -18.65 3.70 -9.77
C TRP A 110 -17.31 3.95 -10.46
N GLU A 111 -16.90 5.21 -10.48
CA GLU A 111 -15.56 5.63 -10.88
C GLU A 111 -14.65 5.66 -9.65
N TRP A 112 -13.86 4.60 -9.50
CA TRP A 112 -12.98 4.39 -8.36
C TRP A 112 -11.71 5.25 -8.46
N ARG A 113 -11.29 5.84 -7.34
CA ARG A 113 -10.10 6.70 -7.27
C ARG A 113 -9.06 6.15 -6.30
N ILE A 114 -7.79 6.26 -6.64
CA ILE A 114 -6.65 6.08 -5.73
C ILE A 114 -6.17 7.42 -5.20
N ASP A 115 -5.47 7.41 -4.07
CA ASP A 115 -4.73 8.58 -3.62
C ASP A 115 -3.62 8.95 -4.61
N ASN A 116 -3.30 10.24 -4.69
CA ASN A 116 -2.11 10.66 -5.41
C ASN A 116 -0.84 10.08 -4.73
N SER A 117 0.07 9.53 -5.53
CA SER A 117 1.29 8.87 -5.04
C SER A 117 2.30 9.80 -4.38
N GLY A 118 2.14 11.12 -4.51
CA GLY A 118 2.99 12.12 -3.85
C GLY A 118 2.77 12.26 -2.34
N GLY A 119 1.71 11.65 -1.78
CA GLY A 119 1.45 11.68 -0.34
C GLY A 119 0.94 13.03 0.19
N TRP A 120 0.53 13.94 -0.70
CA TRP A 120 0.08 15.27 -0.31
C TRP A 120 -1.33 15.27 0.31
N PRO A 121 -1.55 16.00 1.42
CA PRO A 121 -2.83 15.99 2.14
C PRO A 121 -4.02 16.50 1.32
N ASP A 122 -3.78 17.40 0.38
CA ASP A 122 -4.78 17.99 -0.52
C ASP A 122 -5.15 17.09 -1.71
N SER A 123 -4.43 15.98 -1.88
CA SER A 123 -4.51 15.10 -3.05
C SER A 123 -4.94 13.68 -2.70
N THR A 124 -5.59 13.49 -1.55
CA THR A 124 -6.22 12.22 -1.16
C THR A 124 -7.51 11.98 -1.94
N ALA A 125 -7.85 10.71 -2.18
CA ALA A 125 -9.06 10.33 -2.90
C ALA A 125 -10.33 10.47 -2.04
N ILE A 126 -10.22 10.37 -0.71
CA ILE A 126 -11.30 10.74 0.21
C ILE A 126 -11.59 12.25 0.11
N GLY A 127 -10.52 13.06 -0.03
CA GLY A 127 -10.60 14.51 -0.16
C GLY A 127 -11.12 15.20 1.09
N GLU A 128 -11.65 16.41 0.91
CA GLU A 128 -12.31 17.15 1.97
C GLU A 128 -13.63 16.47 2.38
N TRP A 129 -13.63 15.87 3.57
CA TRP A 129 -14.78 15.10 4.07
C TRP A 129 -15.72 15.92 4.97
N GLY A 130 -15.42 17.20 5.23
CA GLY A 130 -16.21 18.07 6.08
C GLY A 130 -15.76 19.52 6.05
N ASN A 131 -16.45 20.37 6.82
CA ASN A 131 -16.11 21.78 6.98
C ASN A 131 -15.18 21.96 8.18
N VAL A 132 -14.02 22.58 7.95
CA VAL A 132 -13.03 22.85 8.99
C VAL A 132 -13.46 24.04 9.84
N ASN A 133 -13.43 23.87 11.16
CA ASN A 133 -13.63 24.93 12.14
C ASN A 133 -12.52 24.84 13.19
N GLN A 134 -11.47 25.66 13.00
CA GLN A 134 -10.24 25.59 13.78
C GLN A 134 -9.62 24.19 13.71
N LEU A 135 -9.47 23.50 14.85
CA LEU A 135 -8.92 22.14 14.95
C LEU A 135 -9.98 21.04 14.78
N ASN A 136 -11.25 21.42 14.62
CA ASN A 136 -12.35 20.48 14.47
C ASN A 136 -12.83 20.42 13.02
N VAL A 137 -13.45 19.31 12.63
CA VAL A 137 -14.08 19.16 11.31
C VAL A 137 -15.49 18.63 11.50
N VAL A 138 -16.45 19.41 10.99
CA VAL A 138 -17.85 19.02 10.93
C VAL A 138 -18.04 18.21 9.64
N SER A 139 -18.23 16.90 9.78
CA SER A 139 -18.35 16.00 8.64
C SER A 139 -19.55 16.31 7.76
N ASN A 140 -19.39 16.12 6.44
CA ASN A 140 -20.49 16.10 5.49
C ASN A 140 -21.35 14.83 5.60
N GLN A 141 -20.91 13.85 6.41
CA GLN A 141 -21.58 12.57 6.63
C GLN A 141 -21.75 11.74 5.37
N TYR A 142 -20.93 11.95 4.33
CA TYR A 142 -21.00 11.13 3.13
C TYR A 142 -20.58 9.69 3.42
N VAL A 143 -21.26 8.74 2.76
CA VAL A 143 -20.87 7.34 2.73
C VAL A 143 -19.86 7.15 1.60
N TYR A 144 -18.70 6.64 1.96
CA TYR A 144 -17.63 6.26 1.06
C TYR A 144 -17.66 4.75 0.86
N LEU A 145 -17.55 4.28 -0.38
CA LEU A 145 -17.28 2.88 -0.66
C LEU A 145 -15.77 2.72 -0.77
N ILE A 146 -15.25 1.67 -0.14
CA ILE A 146 -13.82 1.37 -0.09
C ILE A 146 -13.61 -0.01 -0.70
N ASP A 147 -12.84 -0.06 -1.78
CA ASP A 147 -12.20 -1.28 -2.25
C ASP A 147 -10.90 -1.45 -1.45
N ARG A 148 -10.83 -2.54 -0.68
CA ARG A 148 -9.67 -2.84 0.17
C ARG A 148 -8.48 -3.37 -0.64
N GLY A 149 -8.64 -3.53 -1.95
CA GLY A 149 -7.56 -3.90 -2.86
C GLY A 149 -7.16 -5.37 -2.69
N TYR A 150 -5.86 -5.62 -2.70
CA TYR A 150 -5.30 -6.96 -2.83
C TYR A 150 -4.32 -7.32 -1.72
N THR A 151 -4.30 -8.60 -1.34
CA THR A 151 -3.22 -9.16 -0.51
C THR A 151 -1.90 -9.21 -1.28
N ALA A 152 -0.79 -9.49 -0.59
CA ALA A 152 0.52 -9.68 -1.25
C ALA A 152 0.52 -10.79 -2.32
N ASN A 153 -0.38 -11.77 -2.19
CA ASN A 153 -0.54 -12.87 -3.16
C ASN A 153 -1.47 -12.50 -4.34
N GLY A 154 -1.98 -11.27 -4.41
CA GLY A 154 -2.88 -10.82 -5.47
C GLY A 154 -4.35 -11.22 -5.29
N ASN A 155 -4.74 -11.72 -4.11
CA ASN A 155 -6.14 -12.05 -3.84
C ASN A 155 -6.93 -10.79 -3.47
N VAL A 156 -8.14 -10.65 -4.01
CA VAL A 156 -9.06 -9.57 -3.64
C VAL A 156 -9.44 -9.66 -2.16
N ILE A 157 -9.37 -8.54 -1.45
CA ILE A 157 -9.70 -8.45 -0.01
C ILE A 157 -11.19 -8.18 0.21
N GLY A 158 -11.83 -7.48 -0.74
CA GLY A 158 -13.25 -7.14 -0.71
C GLY A 158 -13.52 -5.69 -0.35
N TYR A 159 -14.77 -5.38 -0.04
CA TYR A 159 -15.26 -4.00 0.08
C TYR A 159 -15.80 -3.67 1.46
N LYS A 160 -15.71 -2.40 1.84
CA LYS A 160 -16.36 -1.83 3.03
C LYS A 160 -17.07 -0.53 2.63
N LYS A 161 -18.05 -0.11 3.43
CA LYS A 161 -18.53 1.27 3.43
C LYS A 161 -18.02 1.97 4.69
N LEU A 162 -17.62 3.23 4.53
CA LEU A 162 -17.05 4.09 5.56
C LEU A 162 -17.89 5.37 5.64
N GLN A 163 -18.09 5.90 6.84
CA GLN A 163 -18.53 7.27 7.06
C GLN A 163 -17.66 7.89 8.14
N VAL A 164 -17.04 9.02 7.81
CA VAL A 164 -16.35 9.87 8.80
C VAL A 164 -17.43 10.65 9.53
N ILE A 165 -17.45 10.59 10.87
CA ILE A 165 -18.52 11.19 11.69
C ILE A 165 -18.13 12.60 12.12
N GLU A 166 -16.91 12.76 12.65
CA GLU A 166 -16.40 14.03 13.15
C GLU A 166 -14.89 13.96 13.41
N LEU A 167 -14.25 15.11 13.48
CA LEU A 167 -12.99 15.32 14.19
C LEU A 167 -13.28 16.40 15.23
N THR A 168 -13.33 16.01 16.50
CA THR A 168 -13.63 16.93 17.61
C THR A 168 -12.65 16.67 18.74
N ASN A 169 -12.07 17.71 19.33
CA ASN A 169 -11.09 17.58 20.44
C ASN A 169 -9.96 16.60 20.09
N GLN A 170 -9.35 16.76 18.91
CA GLN A 170 -8.26 15.89 18.42
C GLN A 170 -8.65 14.41 18.26
N THR A 171 -9.94 14.08 18.25
CA THR A 171 -10.42 12.70 18.11
C THR A 171 -11.19 12.54 16.81
N TYR A 172 -10.67 11.72 15.89
CA TYR A 172 -11.46 11.25 14.76
C TYR A 172 -12.47 10.24 15.26
N LYS A 173 -13.69 10.32 14.74
CA LYS A 173 -14.70 9.29 14.92
C LYS A 173 -15.18 8.83 13.56
N VAL A 174 -15.11 7.52 13.32
CA VAL A 174 -15.53 6.91 12.07
C VAL A 174 -16.43 5.73 12.35
N ARG A 175 -17.32 5.43 11.40
CA ARG A 175 -18.03 4.15 11.36
C ARG A 175 -17.85 3.46 10.02
N PHE A 176 -17.83 2.14 10.04
CA PHE A 176 -17.71 1.34 8.83
C PHE A 176 -18.46 0.01 8.96
N ALA A 177 -18.82 -0.57 7.84
CA ALA A 177 -19.57 -1.83 7.77
C ALA A 177 -19.30 -2.54 6.43
N ASN A 178 -19.80 -3.76 6.28
CA ASN A 178 -19.95 -4.36 4.95
C ASN A 178 -20.97 -3.55 4.11
N LEU A 179 -20.95 -3.72 2.78
CA LEU A 179 -21.82 -2.94 1.88
C LEU A 179 -23.32 -3.17 2.14
N ASP A 180 -23.70 -4.31 2.69
CA ASP A 180 -25.05 -4.68 3.13
C ASP A 180 -25.43 -4.16 4.53
N GLY A 181 -24.51 -3.46 5.20
CA GLY A 181 -24.69 -2.97 6.58
C GLY A 181 -24.35 -3.98 7.67
N SER A 182 -23.98 -5.22 7.35
CA SER A 182 -23.53 -6.18 8.35
C SER A 182 -22.16 -5.79 8.92
N GLN A 183 -21.87 -6.26 10.14
CA GLN A 183 -20.61 -5.99 10.85
C GLN A 183 -20.28 -4.49 10.97
N GLU A 184 -21.29 -3.68 11.30
CA GLU A 184 -21.07 -2.27 11.61
C GLU A 184 -20.18 -2.10 12.86
N GLN A 185 -19.19 -1.23 12.75
CA GLN A 185 -18.28 -0.85 13.82
C GLN A 185 -18.13 0.67 13.85
N THR A 186 -17.92 1.22 15.04
CA THR A 186 -17.59 2.63 15.25
C THR A 186 -16.28 2.70 16.03
N ILE A 187 -15.32 3.48 15.55
CA ILE A 187 -13.98 3.62 16.13
C ILE A 187 -13.69 5.11 16.36
N SER A 188 -13.02 5.39 17.47
CA SER A 188 -12.47 6.70 17.80
C SER A 188 -10.95 6.62 17.86
N LEU A 189 -10.26 7.48 17.12
CA LEU A 189 -8.80 7.57 17.09
C LEU A 189 -8.37 8.95 17.59
N ASN A 190 -7.57 8.98 18.66
CA ASN A 190 -7.03 10.22 19.22
C ASN A 190 -5.72 10.57 18.51
N LYS A 191 -5.58 11.82 18.06
CA LYS A 191 -4.30 12.31 17.53
C LYS A 191 -3.21 12.21 18.59
N ASP A 192 -2.02 11.90 18.12
CA ASP A 192 -0.80 11.84 18.90
C ASP A 192 0.29 12.57 18.13
N ALA A 193 0.77 13.67 18.71
CA ALA A 193 1.76 14.55 18.09
C ALA A 193 3.13 13.88 17.88
N ALA A 194 3.39 12.71 18.50
CA ALA A 194 4.60 11.94 18.28
C ALA A 194 4.61 11.19 16.92
N TYR A 195 3.49 11.14 16.22
CA TYR A 195 3.32 10.38 14.97
C TYR A 195 2.85 11.30 13.83
N ASN A 196 3.06 10.87 12.58
CA ASN A 196 2.49 11.51 11.40
C ASN A 196 1.03 11.07 11.20
N PHE A 197 0.75 9.79 11.48
CA PHE A 197 -0.51 9.14 11.20
C PHE A 197 -0.97 8.17 12.31
N LEU A 198 -2.30 8.07 12.44
CA LEU A 198 -2.99 7.03 13.20
C LEU A 198 -3.54 6.00 12.21
N PHE A 199 -3.43 4.71 12.51
CA PHE A 199 -3.78 3.67 11.56
C PHE A 199 -5.00 2.85 12.00
N LEU A 200 -5.87 2.56 11.03
CA LEU A 200 -7.05 1.72 11.18
C LEU A 200 -6.97 0.53 10.23
N SER A 201 -7.21 -0.66 10.76
CA SER A 201 -7.54 -1.89 10.04
C SER A 201 -9.04 -2.15 10.16
N PHE A 202 -9.72 -2.39 9.04
CA PHE A 202 -11.13 -2.80 9.06
C PHE A 202 -11.34 -4.21 9.64
N THR A 203 -10.25 -4.94 9.88
CA THR A 203 -10.28 -6.27 10.50
C THR A 203 -9.87 -6.23 11.97
N GLN A 204 -8.80 -5.50 12.30
CA GLN A 204 -8.20 -5.53 13.63
C GLN A 204 -8.54 -4.30 14.50
N GLY A 205 -9.15 -3.26 13.93
CA GLY A 205 -9.35 -1.99 14.62
C GLY A 205 -8.09 -1.11 14.55
N ILE A 206 -7.79 -0.38 15.62
CA ILE A 206 -6.62 0.50 15.68
C ILE A 206 -5.35 -0.35 15.74
N VAL A 207 -4.35 -0.01 14.91
CA VAL A 207 -3.08 -0.74 14.80
C VAL A 207 -1.91 0.24 14.84
N GLU A 208 -0.76 -0.22 15.34
CA GLU A 208 0.49 0.57 15.37
C GLU A 208 1.38 0.19 14.19
N ILE A 209 1.55 1.12 13.26
CA ILE A 209 2.23 0.86 11.98
C ILE A 209 3.56 1.58 11.91
N GLU A 210 3.55 2.91 11.92
CA GLU A 210 4.80 3.68 11.83
C GLU A 210 5.46 3.83 13.23
N PRO A 211 6.79 3.91 13.29
CA PRO A 211 7.51 4.40 14.47
C PRO A 211 7.20 5.89 14.73
N PRO A 212 7.54 6.43 15.92
CA PRO A 212 7.49 7.86 16.16
C PRO A 212 8.16 8.64 15.03
N LYS A 213 7.55 9.75 14.61
CA LYS A 213 7.91 10.44 13.36
C LYS A 213 9.33 11.02 13.35
N ALA A 214 9.96 11.18 14.51
CA ALA A 214 11.34 11.63 14.63
C ALA A 214 12.37 10.49 14.56
N GLU A 215 11.95 9.23 14.44
CA GLU A 215 12.84 8.07 14.50
C GLU A 215 13.17 7.45 13.13
N TRP A 216 12.53 7.88 12.03
CA TRP A 216 12.76 7.30 10.70
C TRP A 216 12.80 8.37 9.60
N ASP A 217 13.41 8.04 8.46
CA ASP A 217 13.54 8.94 7.31
C ASP A 217 12.90 8.36 6.04
N LEU A 218 13.03 7.06 5.82
CA LEU A 218 12.63 6.40 4.58
C LEU A 218 11.68 5.23 4.84
N LEU A 219 10.69 5.09 3.96
CA LEU A 219 9.77 3.96 3.94
C LEU A 219 9.90 3.22 2.61
N PHE A 220 10.34 1.97 2.65
CA PHE A 220 10.36 1.08 1.50
C PHE A 220 9.02 0.35 1.41
N SER A 221 8.29 0.54 0.33
CA SER A 221 6.92 0.05 0.17
C SER A 221 6.52 -0.10 -1.29
N GLN A 222 5.56 -0.99 -1.56
CA GLN A 222 4.72 -0.83 -2.74
C GLN A 222 3.78 0.37 -2.58
N TYR A 223 3.43 1.02 -3.68
CA TYR A 223 2.39 2.05 -3.75
C TYR A 223 1.78 2.10 -5.15
N ALA A 224 0.54 2.58 -5.23
CA ALA A 224 -0.15 2.81 -6.49
C ALA A 224 0.18 4.21 -7.02
N THR A 225 0.41 4.35 -8.32
CA THR A 225 0.62 5.63 -9.00
C THR A 225 0.08 5.58 -10.44
N PRO A 226 -0.50 6.67 -10.96
CA PRO A 226 -0.83 6.75 -12.38
C PRO A 226 0.46 6.79 -13.20
N VAL A 227 0.53 5.98 -14.26
CA VAL A 227 1.65 5.90 -15.20
C VAL A 227 1.11 6.17 -16.60
N LEU A 228 1.79 7.06 -17.33
CA LEU A 228 1.46 7.34 -18.73
C LEU A 228 1.86 6.15 -19.61
N GLN A 229 0.88 5.54 -20.27
CA GLN A 229 1.14 4.54 -21.30
C GLN A 229 1.45 5.25 -22.61
N GLU A 230 2.72 5.30 -23.01
CA GLU A 230 3.18 6.07 -24.19
C GLU A 230 2.48 5.65 -25.50
N SER A 231 2.08 4.38 -25.63
CA SER A 231 1.42 3.87 -26.84
C SER A 231 -0.02 4.35 -27.02
N THR A 232 -0.73 4.66 -25.94
CA THR A 232 -2.15 5.08 -25.96
C THR A 232 -2.36 6.52 -25.51
N GLY A 233 -1.39 7.10 -24.80
CA GLY A 233 -1.50 8.41 -24.16
C GLY A 233 -2.40 8.41 -22.92
N ILE A 234 -2.83 7.24 -22.45
CA ILE A 234 -3.73 7.09 -21.30
C ILE A 234 -2.90 6.91 -20.03
N TYR A 235 -3.33 7.54 -18.94
CA TYR A 235 -2.79 7.25 -17.61
C TYR A 235 -3.51 6.04 -17.02
N GLU A 236 -2.74 5.03 -16.62
CA GLU A 236 -3.24 3.84 -15.95
C GLU A 236 -2.63 3.75 -14.54
N ASP A 237 -3.46 3.44 -13.55
CA ASP A 237 -2.98 3.21 -12.19
C ASP A 237 -2.15 1.92 -12.15
N TYR A 238 -0.92 2.01 -11.64
CA TYR A 238 0.03 0.91 -11.60
C TYR A 238 0.61 0.73 -10.20
N SER A 239 0.83 -0.52 -9.78
CA SER A 239 1.52 -0.82 -8.53
C SER A 239 3.03 -0.84 -8.79
N VAL A 240 3.76 0.04 -8.11
CA VAL A 240 5.22 0.15 -8.19
C VAL A 240 5.84 -0.10 -6.82
N ASN A 241 7.10 -0.52 -6.79
CA ASN A 241 7.87 -0.67 -5.55
C ASN A 241 8.95 0.41 -5.48
N GLY A 242 9.00 1.16 -4.38
CA GLY A 242 9.94 2.25 -4.25
C GLY A 242 10.15 2.70 -2.80
N ILE A 243 10.69 3.90 -2.67
CA ILE A 243 11.06 4.52 -1.39
C ILE A 243 10.25 5.81 -1.27
N LEU A 244 9.56 5.96 -0.15
CA LEU A 244 8.84 7.17 0.23
C LEU A 244 9.62 7.88 1.33
N LEU A 245 9.53 9.21 1.36
CA LEU A 245 10.12 10.02 2.41
C LEU A 245 9.16 10.11 3.60
N ASN A 246 9.70 10.18 4.81
CA ASN A 246 8.96 10.62 5.99
C ASN A 246 8.46 12.06 5.75
N PRO A 247 7.14 12.34 5.91
CA PRO A 247 6.60 13.68 5.73
C PRO A 247 6.90 14.65 6.89
N TYR A 248 7.53 14.18 7.96
CA TYR A 248 7.92 14.98 9.14
C TYR A 248 9.01 16.01 8.85
#